data_AF-A0A7S1X0H1-F1
#
_entry.id   AF-A0A7S1X0H1-F1
#
_cell.length_a   1.000
_cell.length_b   1.000
_cell.length_c   1.000
_cell.angle_alpha   90.00
_cell.angle_beta   90.00
_cell.angle_gamma   90.00
#
_symmetry.space_group_name_H-M   'P 1'
#
loop_
_entity.id
_entity.type
_entity.pdbx_description
1 polymer ?
#
loop_
_entity_poly.entity_id
_entity_poly.type
_entity_poly.pdbx_seq_one_letter_code
_entity_poly.pdbx_strand_id
1 'polypeptide(L)'
;MEELRDVDYGDFLQQKANELLQRLREYKAMHGDCNVPREYPEDPTLGAWVHEQRERYKQSTLPKERVAALSEAGFVWESQNDIIWREKYARL
;
A
#
# COMPACT_ATOMS: atom_id res chain seq x y z
N MET A 1 3.75 -33.17 -26.40
CA MET A 1 4.87 -32.53 -25.67
C MET A 1 4.46 -31.08 -25.41
N GLU A 2 3.26 -30.83 -24.89
CA GLU A 2 2.79 -31.02 -23.49
C GLU A 2 3.29 -29.87 -22.59
N GLU A 3 2.44 -28.85 -22.54
CA GLU A 3 2.18 -27.87 -21.47
C GLU A 3 3.32 -26.97 -20.97
N LEU A 4 3.45 -25.82 -21.65
CA LEU A 4 3.79 -24.55 -21.01
C LEU A 4 2.80 -24.31 -19.86
N ARG A 5 3.21 -24.62 -18.63
CA ARG A 5 2.53 -24.12 -17.43
C ARG A 5 2.72 -22.61 -17.39
N ASP A 6 1.72 -21.89 -17.88
CA ASP A 6 1.37 -20.55 -17.44
C ASP A 6 1.26 -20.56 -15.91
N VAL A 7 2.40 -20.40 -15.23
CA VAL A 7 2.38 -20.13 -13.80
C VAL A 7 1.81 -18.72 -13.68
N ASP A 8 0.57 -18.66 -13.23
CA ASP A 8 -0.26 -17.49 -12.97
C ASP A 8 0.47 -16.46 -12.11
N TYR A 9 1.31 -15.65 -12.78
CA TYR A 9 2.12 -14.61 -12.14
C TYR A 9 1.24 -13.51 -11.53
N GLY A 10 -0.02 -13.40 -12.00
CA GLY A 10 -1.04 -12.51 -11.44
C GLY A 10 -1.51 -12.96 -10.07
N ASP A 11 -1.79 -14.26 -9.90
CA ASP A 11 -2.29 -14.81 -8.63
C ASP A 11 -1.28 -14.70 -7.48
N PHE A 12 0.02 -14.94 -7.76
CA PHE A 12 1.06 -14.77 -6.74
C PHE A 12 1.18 -13.31 -6.24
N LEU A 13 1.10 -12.34 -7.14
CA LEU A 13 1.13 -10.92 -6.78
C LEU A 13 -0.14 -10.49 -6.04
N GLN A 14 -1.28 -11.09 -6.38
CA GLN A 14 -2.53 -10.87 -5.68
C GLN A 14 -2.46 -11.42 -4.24
N GLN A 15 -1.97 -12.64 -4.07
CA GLN A 15 -1.83 -13.30 -2.78
C GLN A 15 -0.88 -12.53 -1.85
N LYS A 16 0.32 -12.18 -2.35
CA LYS A 16 1.29 -11.38 -1.57
C LYS A 16 0.71 -10.06 -1.08
N ALA A 17 -0.09 -9.40 -1.92
CA ALA A 17 -0.68 -8.14 -1.52
C ALA A 17 -1.89 -8.28 -0.59
N ASN A 18 -2.63 -9.39 -0.66
CA ASN A 18 -3.64 -9.71 0.34
C ASN A 18 -2.99 -9.94 1.71
N GLU A 19 -1.82 -10.61 1.75
CA GLU A 19 -1.04 -10.76 2.99
C GLU A 19 -0.59 -9.40 3.55
N LEU A 20 -0.05 -8.52 2.70
CA LEU A 20 0.41 -7.19 3.13
C LEU A 20 -0.75 -6.30 3.58
N LEU A 21 -1.93 -6.44 2.97
CA LEU A 21 -3.16 -5.79 3.42
C LEU A 21 -3.56 -6.27 4.82
N GLN A 22 -3.40 -7.57 5.11
CA GLN A 22 -3.68 -8.10 6.43
C GLN A 22 -2.68 -7.57 7.47
N ARG A 23 -1.38 -7.52 7.15
CA ARG A 23 -0.36 -6.92 8.03
C ARG A 23 -0.60 -5.44 8.28
N LEU A 24 -1.10 -4.70 7.29
CA LEU A 24 -1.51 -3.31 7.47
C LEU A 24 -2.65 -3.17 8.50
N ARG A 25 -3.63 -4.08 8.48
CA ARG A 25 -4.73 -4.10 9.46
C ARG A 25 -4.21 -4.39 10.87
N GLU A 26 -3.23 -5.28 10.99
CA GLU A 26 -2.56 -5.56 12.26
C GLU A 26 -1.76 -4.36 12.76
N TYR A 27 -1.02 -3.68 11.87
CA TYR A 27 -0.34 -2.43 12.19
C TYR A 27 -1.32 -1.38 12.72
N LYS A 28 -2.47 -1.22 12.06
CA LYS A 28 -3.53 -0.31 12.52
C LYS A 28 -4.07 -0.69 13.90
N ALA A 29 -4.24 -1.98 14.18
CA ALA A 29 -4.69 -2.43 15.49
C ALA A 29 -3.67 -2.12 16.60
N MET A 30 -2.36 -2.13 16.28
CA MET A 30 -1.29 -1.84 17.23
C MET A 30 -1.01 -0.35 17.41
N HIS A 31 -0.99 0.43 16.32
CA HIS A 31 -0.59 1.84 16.31
C HIS A 31 -1.77 2.82 16.31
N GLY A 32 -2.98 2.34 15.97
CA GLY A 32 -4.18 3.16 15.83
C GLY A 32 -4.35 3.81 14.45
N ASP A 33 -3.33 3.77 13.60
CA ASP A 33 -3.36 4.35 12.25
C ASP A 33 -2.71 3.42 11.20
N CYS A 34 -2.89 3.74 9.92
CA CYS A 34 -2.27 3.03 8.79
C CYS A 34 -1.04 3.76 8.24
N ASN A 35 -0.41 4.64 9.02
CA ASN A 35 0.67 5.49 8.54
C ASN A 35 2.03 4.81 8.72
N VAL A 36 2.19 3.65 8.08
CA VAL A 36 3.44 2.89 8.13
C VAL A 36 4.58 3.72 7.51
N PRO A 37 5.68 3.95 8.24
CA PRO A 37 6.87 4.58 7.68
C PRO A 37 7.47 3.73 6.54
N ARG A 38 8.09 4.38 5.55
CA ARG A 38 8.80 3.68 4.47
C ARG A 38 9.89 2.76 5.02
N GLU A 39 10.64 3.27 6.00
CA GLU A 39 11.66 2.54 6.73
C GLU A 39 11.07 2.09 8.06
N TYR A 40 10.23 1.05 8.01
CA TYR A 40 9.67 0.42 9.19
C TYR A 40 10.55 -0.78 9.58
N PRO A 41 11.39 -0.69 10.64
CA PRO A 41 12.36 -1.74 10.97
C PRO A 41 11.73 -3.08 11.33
N GLU A 42 10.54 -3.07 11.91
CA GLU A 42 9.84 -4.27 12.37
C GLU A 42 9.21 -5.05 11.20
N ASP A 43 8.76 -4.37 10.15
CA ASP A 43 8.37 -4.99 8.88
C ASP A 43 8.76 -4.10 7.68
N PRO A 44 10.01 -4.23 7.19
CA PRO A 44 10.49 -3.42 6.07
C PRO A 44 9.76 -3.74 4.76
N THR A 45 9.16 -4.93 4.65
CA THR A 45 8.38 -5.32 3.47
C THR A 45 7.07 -4.55 3.43
N LEU A 46 6.39 -4.41 4.58
CA LEU A 46 5.19 -3.61 4.71
C LEU A 46 5.47 -2.13 4.43
N GLY A 47 6.53 -1.57 5.01
CA GLY A 47 6.91 -0.17 4.79
C GLY A 47 7.19 0.15 3.32
N ALA A 48 7.95 -0.71 2.63
CA ALA A 48 8.21 -0.57 1.20
C ALA A 48 6.93 -0.71 0.36
N TRP A 49 6.07 -1.69 0.68
CA TRP A 49 4.82 -1.91 -0.04
C TRP A 49 3.83 -0.76 0.12
N VAL A 50 3.67 -0.23 1.34
CA VAL A 50 2.83 0.96 1.62
C VAL A 50 3.30 2.15 0.80
N HIS A 51 4.62 2.37 0.76
CA HIS A 51 5.20 3.42 -0.08
C HIS A 51 4.91 3.21 -1.56
N GLU A 52 5.08 2.00 -2.09
CA GLU A 52 4.75 1.67 -3.48
C GLU A 52 3.27 1.91 -3.80
N GLN A 53 2.34 1.53 -2.92
CA GLN A 53 0.91 1.77 -3.13
C GLN A 53 0.59 3.26 -3.21
N ARG A 54 1.21 4.09 -2.34
CA ARG A 54 1.05 5.55 -2.38
C ARG A 54 1.58 6.16 -3.68
N GLU A 55 2.76 5.74 -4.13
CA GLU A 55 3.34 6.21 -5.40
C GLU A 55 2.47 5.81 -6.60
N ARG A 56 2.00 4.56 -6.65
CA ARG A 56 1.11 4.09 -7.71
C ARG A 56 -0.25 4.78 -7.71
N TYR A 57 -0.76 5.13 -6.52
CA TYR A 57 -1.97 5.93 -6.39
C TYR A 57 -1.78 7.34 -6.93
N LYS A 58 -0.67 8.02 -6.56
CA LYS A 58 -0.31 9.35 -7.09
C LYS A 58 -0.16 9.34 -8.61
N GLN A 59 0.42 8.26 -9.17
CA GLN A 59 0.59 8.07 -10.61
C GLN A 59 -0.69 7.60 -11.32
N SER A 60 -1.80 7.36 -10.60
CA SER A 60 -3.04 6.79 -11.15
C SER A 60 -2.86 5.45 -11.87
N THR A 61 -1.82 4.68 -11.53
CA THR A 61 -1.51 3.36 -12.12
C THR A 61 -1.98 2.19 -11.24
N LEU A 62 -2.61 2.50 -10.11
CA LEU A 62 -3.17 1.50 -9.20
C LEU A 62 -4.59 1.09 -9.65
N PRO A 63 -4.89 -0.21 -9.80
CA PRO A 63 -6.24 -0.67 -10.14
C PRO A 63 -7.28 -0.16 -9.13
N LYS A 64 -8.47 0.24 -9.63
CA LYS A 64 -9.55 0.78 -8.78
C LYS A 64 -10.00 -0.19 -7.69
N GLU A 65 -10.04 -1.49 -8.00
CA GLU A 65 -10.38 -2.54 -7.03
C GLU A 65 -9.40 -2.57 -5.86
N ARG A 66 -8.10 -2.41 -6.15
CA ARG A 66 -7.05 -2.35 -5.14
C ARG A 66 -7.17 -1.08 -4.30
N VAL A 67 -7.49 0.05 -4.92
CA VAL A 67 -7.76 1.31 -4.21
C VAL A 67 -8.95 1.15 -3.25
N ALA A 68 -10.04 0.53 -3.71
CA ALA A 68 -11.21 0.26 -2.88
C ALA A 68 -10.85 -0.62 -1.67
N ALA A 69 -10.19 -1.77 -1.90
CA ALA A 69 -9.79 -2.68 -0.83
C ALA A 69 -8.88 -2.04 0.22
N LEU A 70 -7.92 -1.21 -0.21
CA LEU A 70 -7.03 -0.46 0.69
C LEU A 70 -7.82 0.61 1.47
N SER A 71 -8.71 1.33 0.81
CA SER A 71 -9.53 2.37 1.44
C SER A 71 -10.51 1.78 2.46
N GLU A 72 -11.10 0.61 2.19
CA GLU A 72 -11.94 -0.13 3.14
C GLU A 72 -11.16 -0.61 4.37
N ALA A 73 -9.89 -0.97 4.20
CA ALA A 73 -9.01 -1.27 5.33
C ALA A 73 -8.65 -0.01 6.15
N GLY A 74 -9.01 1.18 5.68
CA GLY A 74 -8.67 2.47 6.27
C GLY A 74 -7.25 2.90 6.00
N PHE A 75 -6.69 2.51 4.84
CA PHE A 75 -5.39 2.97 4.38
C PHE A 75 -5.41 4.47 4.11
N VAL A 76 -4.39 5.18 4.61
CA VAL A 76 -4.22 6.61 4.37
C VAL A 76 -3.27 6.81 3.19
N TRP A 77 -3.85 7.30 2.08
CA TRP A 77 -3.14 7.56 0.82
C TRP A 77 -2.17 8.74 0.90
N GLU A 78 -2.52 9.77 1.66
CA GLU A 78 -1.65 10.91 1.92
C GLU A 78 -0.74 10.58 3.12
N SER A 79 0.58 10.67 2.93
CA SER A 79 1.48 10.59 4.07
C SER A 79 1.40 11.88 4.90
N GLN A 80 1.76 11.84 6.18
CA GLN A 80 1.87 13.06 7.02
C GLN A 80 2.77 14.12 6.35
N ASN A 81 3.82 13.68 5.66
CA ASN A 81 4.70 14.56 4.89
C ASN A 81 3.99 15.20 3.69
N ASP A 82 3.11 14.47 3.00
CA ASP A 82 2.31 15.03 1.90
C ASP A 82 1.30 16.07 2.42
N ILE A 83 0.66 15.81 3.57
CA ILE A 83 -0.24 16.77 4.23
C ILE A 83 0.53 18.03 4.62
N ILE A 84 1.68 17.89 5.28
CA ILE A 84 2.53 19.01 5.69
C ILE A 84 3.03 19.79 4.46
N TRP A 85 3.43 19.10 3.39
CA TRP A 85 3.80 19.74 2.13
C TRP A 85 2.62 20.53 1.56
N ARG A 86 1.45 19.91 1.44
CA ARG A 86 0.26 20.55 0.90
C ARG A 86 -0.13 21.77 1.74
N GLU A 87 -0.14 21.67 3.07
CA GLU A 87 -0.43 22.80 3.96
C GLU A 87 0.59 23.93 3.85
N LYS A 88 1.88 23.60 3.73
CA LYS A 88 2.97 24.58 3.62
C LYS A 88 2.92 25.37 2.30
N TYR A 89 2.46 24.75 1.21
CA TYR A 89 2.46 25.36 -0.13
C TYR A 89 1.06 25.75 -0.64
N ALA A 90 -0.03 25.43 0.06
CA ALA A 90 -1.38 25.88 -0.29
C ALA A 90 -1.67 27.36 0.08
N ARG A 91 -0.70 28.07 0.67
CA ARG A 91 -0.80 29.50 1.03
C ARG A 91 0.02 30.45 0.14
N LEU A 92 0.56 29.97 -0.98
CA LEU A 92 1.23 30.78 -2.01
C LEU A 92 0.28 31.01 -3.20
#